data_AF-A0A3R8U5D3-F1
#
_entry.id   AF-A0A3R8U5D3-F1
#
_cell.length_a   1.000
_cell.length_b   1.000
_cell.length_c   1.000
_cell.angle_alpha   90.00
_cell.angle_beta   90.00
_cell.angle_gamma   90.00
#
_symmetry.space_group_name_H-M   'P 1'
#
loop_
_entity.id
_entity.type
_entity.pdbx_description
1 polymer ?
#
loop_
_entity_poly.entity_id
_entity_poly.type
_entity_poly.pdbx_seq_one_letter_code
_entity_poly.pdbx_strand_id
1 'polypeptide(L)'
;MFEHAEHLVLSSVQWLRLFVEAFGAAVICVGLLATLRVLWKKITIDRDTGFGEVRITFARYLTLALELQLAADILSTSVSPSWDQIGKLAAIAVIRTALNFFLTQEMREEDRAASAPASTRASA
;
A
#
# COMPACT_ATOMS: atom_id res chain seq x y z
N MET A 1 -24.80 -22.48 24.54
CA MET A 1 -23.34 -22.74 24.66
C MET A 1 -22.63 -22.49 23.34
N PHE A 2 -23.02 -23.14 22.24
CA PHE A 2 -22.36 -22.95 20.92
C PHE A 2 -22.46 -21.51 20.36
N GLU A 3 -23.60 -20.83 20.50
CA GLU A 3 -23.75 -19.43 20.05
C GLU A 3 -22.83 -18.42 20.77
N HIS A 4 -22.51 -18.66 22.05
CA HIS A 4 -21.61 -17.77 22.80
C HIS A 4 -20.15 -17.98 22.38
N ALA A 5 -19.76 -19.22 22.08
CA ALA A 5 -18.43 -19.53 21.57
C ALA A 5 -18.22 -18.94 20.16
N GLU A 6 -19.24 -19.00 19.30
CA GLU A 6 -19.22 -18.39 17.97
C GLU A 6 -19.05 -16.87 18.04
N HIS A 7 -19.84 -16.19 18.87
CA HIS A 7 -19.70 -14.74 19.07
C HIS A 7 -18.31 -14.34 19.60
N LEU A 8 -17.75 -15.10 20.54
CA LEU A 8 -16.41 -14.82 21.07
C LEU A 8 -15.31 -14.97 20.01
N VAL A 9 -15.40 -16.01 19.16
CA VAL A 9 -14.44 -16.23 18.07
C VAL A 9 -14.55 -15.12 17.03
N LEU A 10 -15.77 -14.76 16.62
CA LEU A 10 -16.01 -13.69 15.64
C LEU A 10 -15.49 -12.34 16.12
N SER A 11 -15.80 -11.96 17.36
CA SER A 11 -15.32 -10.70 17.93
C SER A 11 -13.80 -10.67 18.07
N SER A 12 -13.18 -11.78 18.49
CA SER A 12 -11.72 -11.85 18.64
C SER A 12 -11.00 -11.67 17.30
N VAL A 13 -11.51 -12.31 16.25
CA VAL A 13 -10.96 -12.21 14.89
C VAL A 13 -11.14 -10.81 14.32
N GLN A 14 -12.28 -10.16 14.56
CA GLN A 14 -12.50 -8.77 14.13
C GLN A 14 -11.52 -7.81 14.80
N TRP A 15 -11.28 -7.96 16.11
CA TRP A 15 -10.28 -7.18 16.82
C TRP A 15 -8.87 -7.43 16.29
N LEU A 16 -8.54 -8.69 16.01
CA LEU A 16 -7.24 -9.06 15.44
C LEU A 16 -7.05 -8.47 14.03
N ARG A 17 -8.07 -8.53 13.18
CA ARG A 17 -8.07 -7.89 11.85
C ARG A 17 -7.82 -6.39 11.97
N LEU A 18 -8.60 -5.71 12.81
CA LEU A 18 -8.48 -4.26 13.01
C LEU A 18 -7.08 -3.89 13.49
N PHE A 19 -6.50 -4.69 14.38
CA PHE A 19 -5.14 -4.50 14.86
C PHE A 19 -4.10 -4.63 13.74
N VAL A 20 -4.21 -5.66 12.89
CA VAL A 20 -3.30 -5.86 11.76
C VAL A 20 -3.44 -4.75 10.72
N GLU A 21 -4.67 -4.29 10.44
CA GLU A 21 -4.92 -3.14 9.56
C GLU A 21 -4.32 -1.84 10.11
N ALA A 22 -4.50 -1.57 11.40
CA ALA A 22 -3.92 -0.42 12.07
C ALA A 22 -2.38 -0.47 12.02
N PHE A 23 -1.80 -1.65 12.19
CA PHE A 23 -0.35 -1.83 12.09
C PHE A 23 0.16 -1.59 10.66
N GLY A 24 -0.54 -2.12 9.65
CA GLY A 24 -0.24 -1.84 8.24
C GLY A 24 -0.32 -0.34 7.92
N ALA A 25 -1.35 0.35 8.41
CA ALA A 25 -1.47 1.81 8.26
C ALA A 25 -0.33 2.57 8.96
N ALA A 26 0.08 2.14 10.16
CA ALA A 26 1.21 2.72 10.87
C ALA A 26 2.53 2.55 10.09
N VAL A 27 2.75 1.39 9.48
CA VAL A 27 3.92 1.14 8.61
C VAL A 27 3.94 2.09 7.42
N ILE A 28 2.79 2.34 6.78
CA ILE A 28 2.67 3.33 5.69
C ILE A 28 3.03 4.73 6.19
N CYS A 29 2.50 5.14 7.35
CA CYS A 29 2.84 6.43 7.95
C CYS A 29 4.33 6.57 8.25
N VAL A 30 4.97 5.55 8.82
CA VAL A 30 6.42 5.54 9.07
C VAL A 30 7.19 5.64 7.76
N GLY A 31 6.78 4.89 6.74
CA GLY A 31 7.38 4.95 5.41
C GLY A 31 7.29 6.32 4.78
N LEU A 32 6.14 6.98 4.87
CA LEU A 32 5.95 8.34 4.40
C LEU A 32 6.90 9.31 5.12
N LEU A 33 7.00 9.24 6.45
CA LEU A 33 7.90 10.08 7.23
C LEU A 33 9.39 9.83 6.91
N ALA A 34 9.77 8.57 6.66
CA ALA A 34 11.12 8.21 6.24
C ALA A 34 11.44 8.79 4.85
N THR A 35 10.53 8.62 3.90
CA THR A 35 10.63 9.17 2.54
C THR A 35 10.74 10.69 2.55
N LEU A 36 9.93 11.39 3.36
CA LEU A 36 10.00 12.85 3.50
C LEU A 36 11.35 13.31 4.07
N ARG A 37 11.93 12.58 5.04
CA ARG A 37 13.28 12.88 5.54
C ARG A 37 14.34 12.76 4.46
N VAL A 38 14.30 11.69 3.66
CA VAL A 38 15.24 11.48 2.56
C VAL A 38 15.08 12.59 1.52
N LEU A 39 13.83 12.92 1.17
CA LEU A 39 13.52 14.00 0.22
C LEU A 39 14.02 15.37 0.70
N TRP A 40 13.83 15.70 1.98
CA TRP A 40 14.31 16.96 2.55
C TRP A 40 15.83 17.04 2.54
N LYS A 41 16.52 15.98 3.00
CA LYS A 41 17.98 15.95 2.97
C LYS A 41 18.51 16.21 1.56
N LYS A 42 17.84 15.63 0.57
CA LYS A 42 18.20 15.75 -0.84
C LYS A 42 17.99 17.16 -1.39
N ILE A 43 16.81 17.76 -1.18
CA ILE A 43 16.52 19.10 -1.67
C ILE A 43 17.43 20.18 -1.05
N THR A 44 17.93 19.94 0.16
CA THR A 44 18.80 20.87 0.89
C THR A 44 20.30 20.68 0.60
N ILE A 45 20.77 19.45 0.35
CA ILE A 45 22.22 19.15 0.31
C ILE A 45 22.72 18.71 -1.07
N ASP A 46 21.92 17.99 -1.86
CA ASP A 46 22.42 17.25 -3.02
C ASP A 46 21.46 17.39 -4.22
N ARG A 47 21.78 18.30 -5.15
CA ARG A 47 20.90 18.66 -6.28
C ARG A 47 20.97 17.70 -7.47
N ASP A 48 21.87 16.71 -7.48
CA ASP A 48 22.31 16.08 -8.74
C ASP A 48 22.07 14.57 -8.87
N THR A 49 21.38 13.94 -7.91
CA THR A 49 21.05 12.51 -7.98
C THR A 49 19.53 12.32 -8.15
N GLY A 50 19.06 11.52 -9.11
CA GLY A 50 17.61 11.37 -9.39
C GLY A 50 16.79 10.81 -8.22
N PHE A 51 15.45 10.95 -8.22
CA PHE A 51 14.53 10.55 -7.13
C PHE A 51 14.48 9.04 -6.76
N GLY A 52 15.37 8.21 -7.32
CA GLY A 52 15.38 6.75 -7.12
C GLY A 52 15.42 6.32 -5.66
N GLU A 53 16.26 6.93 -4.82
CA GLU A 53 16.41 6.55 -3.41
C GLU A 53 15.15 6.87 -2.56
N VAL A 54 14.50 8.00 -2.85
CA VAL A 54 13.23 8.41 -2.22
C VAL A 54 12.14 7.38 -2.55
N ARG A 55 12.06 6.98 -3.83
CA ARG A 55 11.10 5.98 -4.30
C ARG A 55 11.36 4.59 -3.72
N ILE A 56 12.62 4.13 -3.69
CA ILE A 56 12.98 2.82 -3.11
C ILE A 56 12.64 2.78 -1.62
N THR A 57 12.90 3.87 -0.89
CA THR A 57 12.56 3.97 0.53
C THR A 57 11.05 3.78 0.73
N PHE A 58 10.23 4.54 0.00
CA PHE A 58 8.78 4.43 0.11
C PHE A 58 8.27 3.03 -0.28
N ALA A 59 8.77 2.48 -1.39
CA ALA A 59 8.38 1.16 -1.89
C ALA A 59 8.60 0.04 -0.85
N ARG A 60 9.70 0.08 -0.08
CA ARG A 60 9.98 -0.93 0.96
C ARG A 60 8.92 -0.95 2.06
N TYR A 61 8.50 0.23 2.54
CA TYR A 61 7.46 0.31 3.56
C TYR A 61 6.08 -0.04 2.99
N LEU A 62 5.80 0.32 1.74
CA LEU A 62 4.55 -0.02 1.09
C LEU A 62 4.39 -1.54 0.93
N THR A 63 5.43 -2.24 0.47
CA THR A 63 5.42 -3.71 0.37
C THR A 63 5.15 -4.37 1.72
N LEU A 64 5.82 -3.91 2.78
CA LEU A 64 5.61 -4.45 4.14
C LEU A 64 4.16 -4.23 4.61
N ALA A 65 3.60 -3.04 4.38
CA ALA A 65 2.21 -2.75 4.73
C ALA A 65 1.23 -3.63 3.95
N LEU A 66 1.50 -3.89 2.67
CA LEU A 66 0.66 -4.74 1.82
C LEU A 66 0.66 -6.20 2.28
N GLU A 67 1.80 -6.73 2.71
CA GLU A 67 1.89 -8.08 3.28
C GLU A 67 1.04 -8.22 4.56
N LEU A 68 1.09 -7.22 5.44
CA LEU A 68 0.29 -7.17 6.65
C LEU A 68 -1.21 -7.06 6.34
N GLN A 69 -1.57 -6.20 5.39
CA GLN A 69 -2.95 -6.02 4.98
C GLN A 69 -3.53 -7.29 4.33
N LEU A 70 -2.73 -8.00 3.51
CA LEU A 70 -3.13 -9.28 2.93
C LEU A 70 -3.43 -10.32 4.04
N ALA A 71 -2.62 -10.35 5.10
CA ALA A 71 -2.88 -11.22 6.24
C ALA A 71 -4.21 -10.88 6.95
N ALA A 72 -4.53 -9.59 7.09
CA ALA A 72 -5.82 -9.14 7.64
C ALA A 72 -7.01 -9.57 6.76
N ASP A 73 -6.84 -9.50 5.43
CA ASP A 73 -7.88 -9.90 4.47
C ASP A 73 -8.13 -11.42 4.51
N ILE A 74 -7.08 -12.24 4.64
CA ILE A 74 -7.20 -13.72 4.83
C ILE A 74 -7.91 -14.05 6.15
N LEU A 75 -7.58 -13.32 7.22
CA LEU A 75 -8.23 -13.50 8.52
C LEU A 75 -9.73 -13.21 8.41
N SER A 76 -10.13 -12.19 7.65
CA SER A 76 -11.53 -11.83 7.47
C SER A 76 -12.34 -12.88 6.68
N THR A 77 -11.73 -13.56 5.71
CA THR A 77 -12.43 -14.58 4.90
C THR A 77 -12.60 -15.91 5.64
N SER A 78 -11.85 -16.14 6.71
CA SER A 78 -11.79 -17.43 7.41
C SER A 78 -12.90 -17.65 8.46
N VAL A 79 -13.61 -16.62 8.93
CA VAL A 79 -14.33 -16.70 10.22
C VAL A 79 -15.84 -16.46 10.13
N SER A 80 -16.37 -15.86 9.06
CA SER A 80 -17.81 -15.89 8.81
C SER A 80 -18.13 -15.52 7.36
N PRO A 81 -18.71 -16.42 6.56
CA PRO A 81 -19.20 -16.04 5.26
C PRO A 81 -20.60 -15.45 5.39
N SER A 82 -20.75 -14.30 6.07
CA SER A 82 -21.99 -13.52 5.94
C SER A 82 -21.89 -12.67 4.67
N TRP A 83 -22.87 -12.80 3.77
CA TRP A 83 -22.83 -12.15 2.45
C TRP A 83 -22.70 -10.63 2.52
N ASP A 84 -23.21 -9.98 3.58
CA ASP A 84 -23.10 -8.53 3.79
C ASP A 84 -21.68 -8.10 4.20
N GLN A 85 -21.01 -8.87 5.07
CA GLN A 85 -19.62 -8.60 5.45
C GLN A 85 -18.63 -8.95 4.34
N ILE A 86 -18.87 -10.06 3.62
CA ILE A 86 -18.11 -10.40 2.42
C ILE A 86 -18.23 -9.28 1.39
N GLY A 87 -19.43 -8.75 1.16
CA GLY A 87 -19.66 -7.64 0.22
C GLY A 87 -18.88 -6.37 0.60
N LYS A 88 -18.90 -5.97 1.87
CA LYS A 88 -18.13 -4.81 2.37
C LYS A 88 -16.62 -5.02 2.26
N LEU A 89 -16.14 -6.21 2.61
CA LEU A 89 -14.72 -6.55 2.50
C LEU A 89 -14.27 -6.57 1.04
N ALA A 90 -15.06 -7.20 0.15
CA ALA A 90 -14.79 -7.24 -1.28
C ALA A 90 -14.78 -5.83 -1.90
N ALA A 91 -15.69 -4.95 -1.50
CA ALA A 91 -15.70 -3.56 -1.94
C ALA A 91 -14.42 -2.82 -1.53
N ILE A 92 -13.97 -2.97 -0.27
CA ILE A 92 -12.73 -2.36 0.21
C ILE A 92 -11.51 -2.92 -0.55
N ALA A 93 -11.47 -4.24 -0.76
CA ALA A 93 -10.38 -4.89 -1.50
C ALA A 93 -10.33 -4.44 -2.97
N VAL A 94 -11.48 -4.30 -3.63
CA VAL A 94 -11.57 -3.77 -5.00
C VAL A 94 -11.11 -2.33 -5.06
N ILE A 95 -11.57 -1.46 -4.15
CA ILE A 95 -11.12 -0.07 -4.07
C ILE A 95 -9.61 0.00 -3.89
N ARG A 96 -9.05 -0.79 -2.97
CA ARG A 96 -7.60 -0.85 -2.73
C ARG A 96 -6.85 -1.28 -3.98
N THR A 97 -7.33 -2.32 -4.66
CA THR A 97 -6.69 -2.85 -5.87
C THR A 97 -6.74 -1.83 -7.01
N ALA A 98 -7.88 -1.19 -7.22
CA ALA A 98 -8.07 -0.18 -8.26
C ALA A 98 -7.17 1.04 -8.01
N LEU A 99 -7.17 1.59 -6.79
CA LEU A 99 -6.35 2.75 -6.44
C LEU A 99 -4.85 2.44 -6.57
N ASN A 100 -4.40 1.29 -6.05
CA ASN A 100 -3.00 0.90 -6.15
C ASN A 100 -2.56 0.62 -7.60
N PHE A 101 -3.46 0.07 -8.42
CA PHE A 101 -3.23 -0.14 -9.84
C PHE A 101 -3.10 1.19 -10.60
N PHE A 102 -4.01 2.14 -10.40
CA PHE A 102 -3.95 3.46 -11.04
C PHE A 102 -2.68 4.22 -10.66
N LEU A 103 -2.34 4.26 -9.37
CA LEU A 103 -1.11 4.89 -8.89
C LEU A 103 0.13 4.26 -9.52
N THR A 104 0.21 2.93 -9.55
CA THR A 104 1.35 2.22 -10.16
C THR A 104 1.44 2.49 -11.67
N GLN A 105 0.30 2.60 -12.34
CA GLN A 105 0.22 2.84 -13.77
C GLN A 105 0.67 4.27 -14.13
N GLU A 106 0.18 5.29 -13.42
CA GLU A 106 0.59 6.68 -13.61
C GLU A 106 2.11 6.85 -13.39
N MET A 107 2.66 6.23 -12.34
CA MET A 107 4.11 6.25 -12.10
C MET A 107 4.92 5.64 -13.25
N ARG A 108 4.41 4.57 -13.90
CA ARG A 108 5.08 3.94 -15.05
C ARG A 108 5.05 4.82 -16.29
N GLU A 109 4.00 5.61 -16.45
CA GLU A 109 3.87 6.56 -17.56
C GLU A 109 4.82 7.74 -17.39
N GLU A 110 4.94 8.28 -16.18
CA GLU A 110 5.93 9.32 -15.83
C GLU A 110 7.38 8.84 -16.03
N ASP A 111 7.72 7.64 -15.53
CA ASP A 111 9.06 7.04 -15.73
C ASP A 111 9.41 6.88 -17.23
N ARG A 112 8.42 6.50 -18.05
CA ARG A 112 8.62 6.26 -19.49
C ARG A 112 8.75 7.57 -20.26
N ALA A 113 8.00 8.60 -19.88
CA ALA A 113 8.12 9.95 -20.44
C ALA A 113 9.48 10.58 -20.12
N ALA A 114 10.01 10.35 -18.92
CA ALA A 114 11.35 10.80 -18.52
C ALA A 114 12.48 10.05 -19.26
N SER A 115 12.21 8.85 -19.78
CA SER A 115 13.19 7.98 -20.44
C SER A 115 13.19 8.05 -21.97
N ALA A 116 12.29 8.84 -22.58
CA ALA A 116 12.23 8.98 -24.04
C ALA A 116 13.46 9.76 -24.55
N PRO A 117 14.36 9.13 -25.33
CA PRO A 117 15.56 9.79 -25.81
C PRO A 117 15.21 10.89 -26.82
N ALA A 118 15.79 12.07 -26.63
CA ALA A 118 15.73 13.21 -27.55
C ALA A 118 16.52 12.96 -28.86
N SER A 119 16.33 11.81 -29.51
CA SER A 119 16.85 11.53 -30.84
C SER A 119 15.78 11.85 -31.87
N THR A 120 15.94 12.96 -32.61
CA THR A 120 15.38 13.32 -33.95
C THR A 120 15.17 14.85 -34.09
N ARG A 121 16.13 15.67 -33.64
CA ARG A 121 16.17 17.10 -34.01
C ARG A 121 17.54 17.61 -34.44
N ALA A 122 18.48 16.70 -34.69
CA ALA A 122 19.84 16.98 -35.16
C ALA A 122 20.16 16.11 -36.39
N SER A 123 19.40 16.27 -37.46
CA SER A 123 19.83 15.94 -38.81
C SER A 123 19.20 16.97 -39.74
N ALA A 124 20.06 17.93 -40.09
CA ALA A 124 19.88 18.85 -41.20
C ALA A 124 19.69 18.09 -42.52
#